data_AF-A0A257QMI7-F1
#
_entry.id   AF-A0A257QMI7-F1
#
_cell.length_a   1.000
_cell.length_b   1.000
_cell.length_c   1.000
_cell.angle_alpha   90.00
_cell.angle_beta   90.00
_cell.angle_gamma   90.00
#
_symmetry.space_group_name_H-M   'P 1'
#
loop_
_entity.id
_entity.type
_entity.pdbx_description
1 polymer ?
#
loop_
_entity_poly.entity_id
_entity_poly.type
_entity_poly.pdbx_seq_one_letter_code
_entity_poly.pdbx_strand_id
1 'polypeptide(L)'
;AGVEIMEPLKPILGERIFQKHVNSGFIGTGLESVLRQEGIEALVICGIAVEHCVSTTSRMAANLGFDVIIAADATIAFERKGYDGRSFDPDLVHAVNLGV
;
A
#
# COMPACT_ATOMS: atom_id res chain seq x y z
N ALA A 1 18.05 2.12 -12.17
CA ALA A 1 18.35 2.62 -10.82
C ALA A 1 17.08 3.23 -10.24
N GLY A 2 16.82 3.07 -8.93
CA GLY A 2 15.64 3.65 -8.26
C GLY A 2 14.47 2.71 -7.98
N VAL A 3 14.63 1.40 -8.21
CA VAL A 3 13.63 0.36 -7.85
C VAL A 3 14.07 -0.54 -6.71
N GLU A 4 15.27 -0.31 -6.18
CA GLU A 4 15.85 -1.07 -5.08
C GLU A 4 15.17 -0.67 -3.76
N ILE A 5 14.96 -1.65 -2.88
CA ILE A 5 14.44 -1.39 -1.54
C ILE A 5 15.51 -0.62 -0.74
N MET A 6 15.10 0.45 -0.06
CA MET A 6 15.96 1.31 0.76
C MET A 6 16.71 0.49 1.81
N GLU A 7 18.00 0.76 2.03
CA GLU A 7 18.88 -0.04 2.91
C GLU A 7 18.28 -0.44 4.27
N PRO A 8 17.74 0.48 5.10
CA PRO A 8 17.12 0.15 6.39
C PRO A 8 15.83 -0.68 6.29
N LEU A 9 15.26 -0.84 5.08
CA LEU A 9 14.04 -1.62 4.82
C LEU A 9 14.33 -2.89 4.01
N LYS A 10 15.60 -3.22 3.76
CA LYS A 10 15.95 -4.43 3.03
C LYS A 10 15.42 -5.66 3.79
N PRO A 11 14.74 -6.59 3.07
CA PRO A 11 14.20 -7.77 3.72
C PRO A 11 15.29 -8.64 4.33
N ILE A 12 14.99 -9.27 5.47
CA ILE A 12 15.86 -10.27 6.10
C ILE A 12 15.55 -11.68 5.58
N LEU A 13 16.38 -12.65 5.96
CA LEU A 13 16.21 -14.04 5.52
C LEU A 13 14.83 -14.58 5.95
N GLY A 14 14.09 -15.11 4.98
CA GLY A 14 12.77 -15.71 5.19
C GLY A 14 11.60 -14.77 4.91
N GLU A 15 11.83 -13.47 4.75
CA GLU A 15 10.77 -12.54 4.36
C GLU A 15 10.41 -12.70 2.88
N ARG A 16 9.12 -12.74 2.59
CA ARG A 16 8.60 -12.89 1.23
C ARG A 16 8.59 -11.54 0.51
N ILE A 17 9.06 -11.54 -0.73
CA ILE A 17 9.03 -10.36 -1.60
C ILE A 17 8.09 -10.63 -2.77
N PHE A 18 7.13 -9.73 -2.97
CA PHE A 18 6.18 -9.78 -4.09
C PHE A 18 6.41 -8.61 -5.02
N GLN A 19 6.70 -8.89 -6.29
CA GLN A 19 6.84 -7.85 -7.31
C GLN A 19 5.48 -7.57 -7.97
N LYS A 20 5.11 -6.29 -8.04
CA LYS A 20 3.88 -5.82 -8.70
C LYS A 20 4.20 -4.89 -9.87
N HIS A 21 3.30 -4.87 -10.86
CA HIS A 21 3.41 -4.02 -12.05
C HIS A 21 2.30 -2.97 -12.14
N VAL A 22 1.36 -2.97 -11.18
CA VAL A 22 0.27 -2.00 -11.04
C VAL A 22 0.15 -1.54 -9.58
N ASN A 23 -0.82 -0.67 -9.27
CA ASN A 23 -0.96 -0.09 -7.93
C ASN A 23 -1.29 -1.14 -6.86
N SER A 24 -2.22 -2.05 -7.15
CA SER A 24 -2.61 -3.10 -6.21
C SER A 24 -1.48 -4.12 -6.00
N GLY A 25 -1.18 -4.42 -4.74
CA GLY A 25 -0.29 -5.51 -4.35
C GLY A 25 -0.83 -6.91 -4.65
N PHE A 26 -2.11 -7.06 -5.03
CA PHE A 26 -2.74 -8.36 -5.32
C PHE A 26 -2.76 -8.73 -6.81
N ILE A 27 -2.79 -7.74 -7.70
CA ILE A 27 -2.99 -8.00 -9.13
C ILE A 27 -1.68 -8.53 -9.74
N GLY A 28 -1.70 -9.81 -10.10
CA GLY A 28 -0.60 -10.48 -10.81
C GLY A 28 0.63 -10.80 -9.95
N THR A 29 0.50 -10.84 -8.61
CA THR A 29 1.63 -11.02 -7.68
C THR A 29 1.66 -12.35 -6.94
N GLY A 30 0.53 -13.06 -6.85
CA GLY A 30 0.37 -14.27 -6.02
C GLY A 30 0.22 -14.00 -4.52
N LEU A 31 0.17 -12.73 -4.10
CA LEU A 31 0.04 -12.34 -2.69
C LEU A 31 -1.18 -12.97 -2.01
N GLU A 32 -2.36 -12.89 -2.63
CA GLU A 32 -3.60 -13.46 -2.07
C GLU A 32 -3.45 -14.95 -1.78
N SER A 33 -2.97 -15.72 -2.76
CA SER A 33 -2.81 -17.17 -2.64
C SER A 33 -1.92 -17.55 -1.45
N VAL A 34 -0.82 -16.82 -1.25
CA VAL A 34 0.07 -17.06 -0.11
C VAL A 34 -0.60 -16.74 1.21
N LEU A 35 -1.24 -15.56 1.32
CA LEU A 35 -1.93 -15.17 2.55
C LEU A 35 -2.99 -16.20 2.94
N ARG A 36 -3.75 -16.71 1.97
CA ARG A 36 -4.76 -17.76 2.19
C ARG A 36 -4.15 -19.10 2.59
N GLN A 37 -3.08 -19.52 1.92
CA GLN A 37 -2.38 -20.77 2.25
C GLN A 37 -1.80 -20.75 3.66
N GLU A 38 -1.37 -19.57 4.13
CA GLU A 38 -0.84 -19.38 5.47
C GLU A 38 -1.92 -19.10 6.53
N GLY A 39 -3.20 -19.03 6.13
CA GLY A 39 -4.31 -18.77 7.05
C GLY A 39 -4.31 -17.35 7.64
N ILE A 40 -3.74 -16.38 6.92
CA ILE A 40 -3.69 -14.98 7.37
C ILE A 40 -5.04 -14.32 7.09
N GLU A 41 -5.63 -13.71 8.11
CA GLU A 41 -6.93 -13.04 8.04
C GLU A 41 -6.82 -11.51 8.20
N ALA A 42 -5.77 -11.03 8.86
CA ALA A 42 -5.55 -9.61 9.13
C ALA A 42 -4.23 -9.09 8.55
N LEU A 43 -4.25 -7.87 8.01
CA LEU A 43 -3.13 -7.21 7.36
C LEU A 43 -2.87 -5.84 7.97
N VAL A 44 -1.61 -5.57 8.34
CA VAL A 44 -1.12 -4.21 8.63
C VAL A 44 -0.39 -3.70 7.39
N ILE A 45 -0.85 -2.58 6.83
CA ILE A 45 -0.33 -2.01 5.59
C ILE A 45 0.38 -0.68 5.89
N CYS A 46 1.59 -0.52 5.34
CA CYS A 46 2.39 0.71 5.39
C CYS A 46 3.06 0.97 4.04
N GLY A 47 3.74 2.10 3.89
CA GLY A 47 4.52 2.44 2.70
C GLY A 47 3.98 3.62 1.91
N ILE A 48 4.36 3.70 0.63
CA ILE A 48 4.22 4.92 -0.19
C ILE A 48 3.71 4.61 -1.61
N ALA A 49 2.93 5.48 -2.26
CA ALA A 49 2.20 6.63 -1.71
C ALA A 49 0.78 6.23 -1.29
N VAL A 50 0.21 6.95 -0.30
CA VAL A 50 -1.12 6.68 0.27
C VAL A 50 -2.21 6.67 -0.80
N GLU A 51 -2.30 7.73 -1.58
CA GLU A 51 -3.33 7.95 -2.61
C GLU A 51 -3.20 7.04 -3.84
N HIS A 52 -2.14 6.23 -3.91
CA HIS A 52 -1.91 5.28 -5.00
C HIS A 52 -1.90 3.84 -4.47
N CYS A 53 -0.70 3.31 -4.21
CA CYS A 53 -0.49 1.88 -3.99
C CYS A 53 -1.08 1.41 -2.66
N VAL A 54 -0.97 2.21 -1.60
CA VAL A 54 -1.45 1.86 -0.26
C VAL A 54 -2.98 1.81 -0.26
N SER A 55 -3.67 2.88 -0.69
CA SER A 55 -5.14 2.92 -0.74
C SER A 55 -5.72 1.85 -1.68
N THR A 56 -5.13 1.65 -2.86
CA THR A 56 -5.58 0.60 -3.80
C THR A 56 -5.45 -0.79 -3.18
N THR A 57 -4.32 -1.09 -2.55
CA THR A 57 -4.08 -2.41 -1.93
C THR A 57 -4.98 -2.62 -0.72
N SER A 58 -5.16 -1.59 0.12
CA SER A 58 -5.99 -1.66 1.33
C SER A 58 -7.46 -1.90 1.01
N ARG A 59 -8.02 -1.15 0.05
CA ARG A 59 -9.40 -1.35 -0.42
C ARG A 59 -9.60 -2.74 -1.01
N MET A 60 -8.62 -3.22 -1.77
CA MET A 60 -8.70 -4.55 -2.37
C MET A 60 -8.62 -5.65 -1.32
N ALA A 61 -7.73 -5.53 -0.32
CA ALA A 61 -7.65 -6.45 0.81
C ALA A 61 -8.99 -6.51 1.56
N ALA A 62 -9.58 -5.36 1.90
CA ALA A 62 -10.88 -5.30 2.57
C ALA A 62 -11.98 -5.96 1.72
N ASN A 63 -12.02 -5.69 0.41
CA ASN A 63 -12.99 -6.32 -0.51
C ASN A 63 -12.79 -7.84 -0.66
N LEU A 64 -11.57 -8.32 -0.50
CA LEU A 64 -11.26 -9.76 -0.45
C LEU A 64 -11.60 -10.37 0.92
N GLY A 65 -12.01 -9.58 1.91
CA GLY A 65 -12.41 -10.05 3.23
C GLY A 65 -11.26 -10.25 4.21
N PHE A 66 -10.15 -9.51 4.05
CA PHE A 66 -9.14 -9.39 5.10
C PHE A 66 -9.49 -8.24 6.05
N ASP A 67 -9.16 -8.37 7.32
CA ASP A 67 -9.18 -7.28 8.28
C ASP A 67 -7.96 -6.37 8.04
N VAL A 68 -8.19 -5.09 7.74
CA VAL A 68 -7.12 -4.17 7.31
C VAL A 68 -6.89 -3.06 8.31
N ILE A 69 -5.63 -2.87 8.70
CA ILE A 69 -5.15 -1.72 9.46
C ILE A 69 -4.10 -1.00 8.61
N ILE A 70 -4.25 0.31 8.41
CA ILE A 70 -3.18 1.13 7.83
C ILE A 70 -2.41 1.81 8.96
N ALA A 71 -1.09 1.61 9.00
CA ALA A 71 -0.20 2.31 9.92
C ALA A 71 0.01 3.75 9.41
N ALA A 72 -0.86 4.67 9.83
CA ALA A 72 -0.92 6.04 9.30
C ALA A 72 0.41 6.79 9.37
N ASP A 73 1.14 6.66 10.48
CA ASP A 73 2.46 7.26 10.73
C ASP A 73 3.59 6.63 9.90
N ALA A 74 3.37 5.44 9.34
CA ALA A 74 4.28 4.72 8.46
C ALA A 74 3.89 4.84 6.97
N THR A 75 3.21 5.91 6.60
CA THR A 75 2.81 6.18 5.21
C THR A 75 3.05 7.64 4.82
N ILE A 76 3.17 7.91 3.52
CA ILE A 76 3.35 9.27 3.01
C ILE A 76 2.43 9.54 1.81
N ALA A 77 1.96 10.77 1.69
CA ALA A 77 1.34 11.29 0.50
C ALA A 77 2.18 12.43 -0.08
N PHE A 78 1.88 12.82 -1.31
CA PHE A 78 2.56 13.91 -2.00
C PHE A 78 1.53 14.97 -2.40
N GLU A 79 2.00 16.18 -2.70
CA GLU A 79 1.14 17.22 -3.27
C GLU A 79 0.48 16.68 -4.56
N ARG A 80 -0.82 16.96 -4.71
CA ARG A 80 -1.58 16.54 -5.90
C ARG A 80 -2.27 17.72 -6.54
N LYS A 81 -2.24 17.76 -7.86
CA LYS A 81 -3.03 18.70 -8.65
C LYS A 81 -4.33 18.04 -9.07
N GLY A 82 -5.45 18.65 -8.72
CA GLY A 82 -6.77 18.23 -9.14
C GLY A 82 -6.99 18.41 -10.63
N TYR A 83 -8.05 17.78 -11.15
CA TYR A 83 -8.45 17.89 -12.56
C TYR A 83 -8.79 19.34 -12.98
N ASP A 84 -9.16 20.17 -12.01
CA ASP A 84 -9.47 21.60 -12.17
C ASP A 84 -8.24 22.51 -12.01
N GLY A 85 -7.06 21.91 -11.82
CA GLY A 85 -5.80 22.62 -11.70
C GLY A 85 -5.47 23.15 -10.30
N ARG A 86 -6.32 22.94 -9.28
CA ARG A 86 -6.00 23.29 -7.90
C ARG A 86 -4.96 22.33 -7.32
N SER A 87 -4.00 22.84 -6.54
CA SER A 87 -3.09 22.00 -5.75
C SER A 87 -3.70 21.68 -4.39
N PHE A 88 -3.49 20.45 -3.92
CA PHE A 88 -3.93 19.96 -2.62
C PHE A 88 -2.71 19.63 -1.77
N ASP A 89 -2.74 20.14 -0.54
CA ASP A 89 -1.73 19.93 0.48
C ASP A 89 -1.49 18.43 0.75
N PRO A 90 -0.23 17.96 0.88
CA PRO A 90 0.08 16.55 1.11
C PRO A 90 -0.59 15.97 2.36
N ASP A 91 -0.71 16.74 3.46
CA ASP A 91 -1.33 16.25 4.70
C ASP A 91 -2.84 16.07 4.49
N LEU A 92 -3.48 16.97 3.74
CA LEU A 92 -4.87 16.79 3.32
C LEU A 92 -5.04 15.55 2.44
N VAL A 93 -4.17 15.36 1.44
CA VAL A 93 -4.21 14.18 0.55
C VAL A 93 -4.03 12.89 1.37
N HIS A 94 -3.10 12.89 2.32
CA HIS A 94 -2.85 11.77 3.23
C HIS A 94 -4.11 11.44 4.04
N ALA A 95 -4.65 12.42 4.76
CA ALA A 95 -5.80 12.23 5.64
C ALA A 95 -7.04 11.69 4.91
N VAL A 96 -7.38 12.24 3.74
CA VAL A 96 -8.61 11.82 3.01
C VAL A 96 -8.47 10.44 2.36
N ASN A 97 -7.25 9.96 2.12
CA ASN A 97 -7.03 8.64 1.52
C ASN A 97 -6.85 7.53 2.56
N LEU A 98 -6.65 7.88 3.84
CA LEU A 98 -6.64 6.92 4.95
C LEU A 98 -8.04 6.56 5.48
N GLY A 99 -9.07 7.33 5.12
CA GLY A 99 -10.47 7.03 5.44
C GLY A 99 -11.07 5.90 4.60
N VAL A 100 -10.38 4.75 4.54
CA VAL A 100 -10.85 3.51 3.90
C VAL A 100 -11.60 2.62 4.86
#